data_AF-A0A8J3IXT7-F1
#
_entry.id   AF-A0A8J3IXT7-F1
#
_cell.length_a   1.000
_cell.length_b   1.000
_cell.length_c   1.000
_cell.angle_alpha   90.00
_cell.angle_beta   90.00
_cell.angle_gamma   90.00
#
_symmetry.space_group_name_H-M   'P 1'
#
loop_
_entity.id
_entity.type
_entity.pdbx_description
1 polymer ?
#
loop_
_entity_poly.entity_id
_entity_poly.type
_entity_poly.pdbx_seq_one_letter_code
_entity_poly.pdbx_strand_id
1 'polypeptide(L)'
;MKELKTYGTVVKLEAAVVACGFIVTIIWAIYEPHKFDPYVVLLATIPVFIDTIRRARIELDLNSDELFALAYINTDQQAKTRGAWLYPLHQQLTYRGYTASQVTSILSSLEDKGIIKHVNAPTYDSLEKRETEAPAYKITSRGTKFMQENSKRMPSIKDVYKYLIRLYGTRNDNQVVLDHIKEDLDFVQAQTRFVTEDNKDLCSICLFAYKPIDDKVIRRIAKIYGRQIYAIKEEP
;
A
#
# COMPACT_ATOMS: atom_id res chain seq x y z
N MET A 1 9.24 -19.55 -10.45
CA MET A 1 9.13 -19.69 -8.97
C MET A 1 10.33 -20.33 -8.25
N LYS A 2 11.28 -21.04 -8.90
CA LYS A 2 12.48 -21.56 -8.21
C LYS A 2 13.62 -20.54 -8.08
N GLU A 3 13.71 -19.54 -8.96
CA GLU A 3 14.91 -18.69 -9.12
C GLU A 3 15.05 -17.54 -8.09
N LEU A 4 13.93 -16.98 -7.60
CA LEU A 4 13.95 -15.88 -6.60
C LEU A 4 14.34 -16.36 -5.19
N LYS A 5 13.98 -17.59 -4.81
CA LYS A 5 14.48 -18.22 -3.57
C LYS A 5 15.99 -18.43 -3.63
N THR A 6 16.52 -18.72 -4.81
CA THR A 6 17.97 -18.88 -5.03
C THR A 6 18.68 -17.55 -4.79
N TYR A 7 18.19 -16.45 -5.36
CA TYR A 7 18.82 -15.12 -5.22
C TYR A 7 18.92 -14.63 -3.77
N GLY A 8 17.83 -14.70 -2.99
CA GLY A 8 17.85 -14.27 -1.58
C GLY A 8 18.69 -15.17 -0.67
N THR A 9 18.85 -16.44 -1.03
CA THR A 9 19.72 -17.39 -0.31
C THR A 9 21.18 -17.19 -0.70
N VAL A 10 21.46 -16.94 -1.99
CA VAL A 10 22.79 -16.65 -2.53
C VAL A 10 23.36 -15.36 -1.93
N VAL A 11 22.59 -14.27 -1.85
CA VAL A 11 23.08 -13.00 -1.26
C VAL A 11 23.38 -13.14 0.24
N LYS A 12 22.60 -13.94 0.98
CA LYS A 12 22.90 -14.25 2.39
C LYS A 12 24.13 -15.15 2.54
N LEU A 13 24.32 -16.10 1.63
CA LEU A 13 25.51 -16.95 1.58
C LEU A 13 26.74 -16.10 1.26
N GLU A 14 26.67 -15.20 0.28
CA GLU A 14 27.75 -14.28 -0.08
C GLU A 14 28.10 -13.36 1.08
N ALA A 15 27.12 -12.77 1.76
CA ALA A 15 27.37 -11.95 2.95
C ALA A 15 28.03 -12.75 4.09
N ALA A 16 27.61 -14.01 4.31
CA ALA A 16 28.21 -14.88 5.31
C ALA A 16 29.63 -15.33 4.93
N VAL A 17 29.87 -15.66 3.66
CA VAL A 17 31.19 -16.03 3.12
C VAL A 17 32.14 -14.84 3.21
N VAL A 18 31.68 -13.63 2.88
CA VAL A 18 32.47 -12.40 2.98
C VAL A 18 32.76 -12.06 4.46
N ALA A 19 31.79 -12.27 5.37
CA ALA A 19 32.02 -12.10 6.81
C ALA A 19 33.05 -13.10 7.37
N CYS A 20 32.96 -14.38 6.97
CA CYS A 20 33.96 -15.38 7.35
C CYS A 20 35.34 -15.06 6.76
N GLY A 21 35.41 -14.67 5.47
CA GLY A 21 36.65 -14.25 4.83
C GLY A 21 37.30 -13.05 5.52
N PHE A 22 36.49 -12.06 5.92
CA PHE A 22 36.95 -10.89 6.68
C PHE A 22 37.55 -11.28 8.03
N ILE A 23 36.87 -12.14 8.79
CA ILE A 23 37.33 -12.62 10.10
C ILE A 23 38.64 -13.43 9.96
N VAL A 24 38.70 -14.35 9.00
CA VAL A 24 39.89 -15.19 8.76
C VAL A 24 41.09 -14.33 8.36
N THR A 25 40.89 -13.32 7.51
CA THR A 25 41.97 -12.42 7.05
C THR A 25 42.53 -11.58 8.20
N ILE A 26 41.68 -11.10 9.10
CA ILE A 26 42.11 -10.37 10.30
C ILE A 26 42.87 -11.29 11.26
N ILE A 27 42.34 -12.49 11.53
CA ILE A 27 42.99 -13.46 12.42
C ILE A 27 44.38 -13.83 11.88
N TRP A 28 44.50 -14.04 10.56
CA TRP A 28 45.78 -14.40 9.94
C TRP A 28 46.79 -13.24 9.99
N ALA A 29 46.35 -12.00 9.78
CA ALA A 29 47.21 -10.82 9.92
C ALA A 29 47.68 -10.59 11.37
N ILE A 30 46.88 -10.98 12.37
CA ILE A 30 47.28 -10.94 13.79
C ILE A 30 48.31 -12.04 14.12
N TYR A 31 48.18 -13.22 13.52
CA TYR A 31 49.09 -14.35 13.75
C TYR A 31 50.43 -14.23 13.03
N GLU A 32 50.50 -13.54 11.90
CA GLU A 32 51.72 -13.32 11.12
C GLU A 32 52.03 -11.81 10.93
N PRO A 33 52.25 -11.05 12.02
CA PRO A 33 52.40 -9.59 11.96
C PRO A 33 53.66 -9.13 11.20
N HIS A 34 54.61 -10.03 10.97
CA HIS A 34 55.83 -9.79 10.20
C HIS A 34 55.61 -9.90 8.68
N LYS A 35 54.48 -10.47 8.23
CA LYS A 35 54.13 -10.57 6.80
C LYS A 35 53.04 -9.59 6.38
N PHE A 36 52.15 -9.23 7.31
CA PHE A 36 51.05 -8.31 7.06
C PHE A 36 50.88 -7.34 8.21
N ASP A 37 50.79 -6.04 7.90
CA ASP A 37 50.37 -5.06 8.90
C ASP A 37 48.85 -5.18 9.11
N PRO A 38 48.39 -5.58 10.30
CA PRO A 38 46.96 -5.77 10.56
C PRO A 38 46.15 -4.49 10.38
N TYR A 39 46.73 -3.30 10.55
CA TYR A 39 46.02 -2.03 10.32
C TYR A 39 45.77 -1.77 8.84
N VAL A 40 46.73 -2.10 7.97
CA VAL A 40 46.59 -1.96 6.51
C VAL A 40 45.54 -2.94 5.98
N VAL A 41 45.54 -4.18 6.50
CA VAL A 41 44.52 -5.19 6.18
C VAL A 41 43.13 -4.73 6.63
N LEU A 42 43.00 -4.18 7.83
CA LEU A 42 41.73 -3.67 8.34
C LEU A 42 41.17 -2.53 7.47
N LEU A 43 42.01 -1.56 7.12
CA LEU A 43 41.63 -0.41 6.30
C LEU A 43 41.22 -0.80 4.87
N ALA A 44 41.84 -1.82 4.30
CA ALA A 44 41.50 -2.31 2.96
C ALA A 44 40.20 -3.13 2.93
N THR A 45 39.91 -3.86 4.01
CA THR A 45 38.80 -4.83 4.04
C THR A 45 37.49 -4.25 4.58
N ILE A 46 37.53 -3.25 5.48
CA ILE A 46 36.33 -2.62 6.06
C ILE A 46 35.42 -1.99 4.98
N PRO A 47 35.92 -1.19 4.01
CA PRO A 47 35.07 -0.57 3.00
C PRO A 47 34.35 -1.60 2.12
N VAL A 48 35.05 -2.68 1.75
CA VAL A 48 34.49 -3.79 0.96
C VAL A 48 33.40 -4.52 1.75
N PHE A 49 33.63 -4.76 3.05
CA PHE A 49 32.64 -5.37 3.93
C PHE A 49 31.40 -4.49 4.11
N ILE A 50 31.58 -3.19 4.36
CA ILE A 50 30.48 -2.23 4.48
C ILE A 50 29.68 -2.14 3.19
N ASP A 51 30.35 -2.07 2.03
CA ASP A 51 29.67 -2.00 0.73
C ASP A 51 28.93 -3.31 0.42
N THR A 52 29.48 -4.45 0.80
CA THR A 52 28.82 -5.76 0.65
C THR A 52 27.59 -5.87 1.56
N ILE A 53 27.68 -5.43 2.82
CA ILE A 53 26.52 -5.37 3.73
C ILE A 53 25.47 -4.39 3.20
N ARG A 54 25.89 -3.24 2.67
CA ARG A 54 24.99 -2.24 2.09
C ARG A 54 24.26 -2.80 0.86
N ARG A 55 24.97 -3.52 -0.03
CA ARG A 55 24.36 -4.21 -1.19
C ARG A 55 23.47 -5.38 -0.78
N ALA A 56 23.85 -6.13 0.26
CA ALA A 56 23.05 -7.22 0.82
C ALA A 56 21.79 -6.70 1.54
N ARG A 57 21.85 -5.47 2.06
CA ARG A 57 20.69 -4.70 2.48
C ARG A 57 19.99 -4.16 1.23
N ILE A 58 19.38 -5.07 0.46
CA ILE A 58 18.44 -4.70 -0.61
C ILE A 58 17.44 -3.74 0.04
N GLU A 59 17.56 -2.45 -0.28
CA GLU A 59 16.58 -1.45 0.10
C GLU A 59 15.27 -1.90 -0.51
N LEU A 60 14.39 -2.33 0.37
CA LEU A 60 13.12 -2.90 0.00
C LEU A 60 12.22 -1.71 -0.30
N ASP A 61 12.35 -1.13 -1.49
CA ASP A 61 11.53 0.00 -1.85
C ASP A 61 10.18 -0.49 -2.41
N LEU A 62 9.12 0.06 -1.83
CA LEU A 62 7.75 -0.16 -2.28
C LEU A 62 7.28 1.09 -3.00
N ASN A 63 6.66 0.92 -4.16
CA ASN A 63 6.01 2.01 -4.87
C ASN A 63 4.74 2.46 -4.12
N SER A 64 4.10 3.55 -4.59
CA SER A 64 2.89 4.11 -3.96
C SER A 64 1.77 3.09 -3.81
N ASP A 65 1.58 2.24 -4.81
CA ASP A 65 0.43 1.34 -4.91
C ASP A 65 0.65 0.10 -4.02
N GLU A 66 1.89 -0.37 -3.93
CA GLU A 66 2.35 -1.41 -3.02
C GLU A 66 2.26 -0.94 -1.55
N LEU A 67 2.72 0.28 -1.26
CA LEU A 67 2.58 0.88 0.08
C LEU A 67 1.10 0.98 0.47
N PHE A 68 0.26 1.38 -0.47
CA PHE A 68 -1.17 1.47 -0.28
C PHE A 68 -1.79 0.10 0.01
N ALA A 69 -1.54 -0.90 -0.84
CA ALA A 69 -2.07 -2.25 -0.64
C ALA A 69 -1.61 -2.86 0.69
N LEU A 70 -0.35 -2.67 1.07
CA LEU A 70 0.18 -3.11 2.35
C LEU A 70 -0.50 -2.41 3.54
N ALA A 71 -0.67 -1.08 3.47
CA ALA A 71 -1.36 -0.33 4.50
C ALA A 71 -2.82 -0.78 4.64
N TYR A 72 -3.49 -1.10 3.53
CA TYR A 72 -4.86 -1.62 3.53
C TYR A 72 -4.95 -3.02 4.15
N ILE A 73 -4.04 -3.94 3.84
CA ILE A 73 -3.98 -5.26 4.50
C ILE A 73 -3.82 -5.09 6.01
N ASN A 74 -3.09 -4.06 6.46
CA ASN A 74 -2.87 -3.78 7.87
C ASN A 74 -4.09 -3.15 8.59
N THR A 75 -5.11 -2.64 7.88
CA THR A 75 -6.34 -2.13 8.53
C THR A 75 -7.30 -3.24 8.93
N ASP A 76 -7.26 -4.40 8.28
CA ASP A 76 -8.06 -5.55 8.71
C ASP A 76 -7.53 -6.03 10.08
N GLN A 77 -8.31 -5.74 11.13
CA GLN A 77 -7.98 -6.09 12.51
C GLN A 77 -7.73 -7.58 12.71
N GLN A 78 -8.32 -8.42 11.86
CA GLN A 78 -8.16 -9.87 11.89
C GLN A 78 -7.05 -10.36 10.94
N ALA A 79 -6.38 -9.48 10.19
CA ALA A 79 -5.29 -9.87 9.29
C ALA A 79 -4.09 -10.48 10.03
N LYS A 80 -3.87 -10.13 11.30
CA LYS A 80 -2.80 -10.73 12.10
C LYS A 80 -3.07 -12.20 12.44
N THR A 81 -4.33 -12.55 12.70
CA THR A 81 -4.74 -13.90 13.09
C THR A 81 -4.97 -14.77 11.85
N ARG A 82 -5.90 -14.37 10.98
CA ARG A 82 -6.31 -15.14 9.78
C ARG A 82 -5.65 -14.68 8.47
N GLY A 83 -5.08 -13.47 8.40
CA GLY A 83 -4.71 -12.85 7.12
C GLY A 83 -5.88 -12.06 6.53
N ALA A 84 -5.59 -11.01 5.76
CA ALA A 84 -6.61 -10.22 5.09
C ALA A 84 -7.21 -11.02 3.94
N TRP A 85 -8.55 -11.07 3.84
CA TRP A 85 -9.20 -11.87 2.80
C TRP A 85 -8.86 -11.36 1.41
N LEU A 86 -8.58 -12.28 0.48
CA LEU A 86 -8.17 -11.96 -0.88
C LEU A 86 -9.28 -11.21 -1.63
N TYR A 87 -10.52 -11.70 -1.59
CA TYR A 87 -11.62 -11.11 -2.36
C TYR A 87 -11.98 -9.68 -1.94
N PRO A 88 -12.21 -9.38 -0.65
CA PRO A 88 -12.43 -8.00 -0.21
C PRO A 88 -11.26 -7.07 -0.57
N LEU A 89 -10.01 -7.54 -0.44
CA LEU A 89 -8.83 -6.76 -0.83
C LEU A 89 -8.85 -6.42 -2.32
N HIS A 90 -9.13 -7.41 -3.17
CA HIS A 90 -9.25 -7.21 -4.61
C HIS A 90 -10.36 -6.23 -4.97
N GLN A 91 -11.53 -6.38 -4.35
CA GLN A 91 -12.68 -5.51 -4.56
C GLN A 91 -12.37 -4.06 -4.15
N GLN A 92 -11.69 -3.87 -3.02
CA GLN A 92 -11.38 -2.55 -2.47
C GLN A 92 -10.33 -1.81 -3.28
N LEU A 93 -9.34 -2.51 -3.80
CA LEU A 93 -8.41 -1.93 -4.77
C LEU A 93 -9.13 -1.63 -6.08
N THR A 94 -10.03 -2.50 -6.55
CA THR A 94 -10.80 -2.24 -7.77
C THR A 94 -11.68 -1.00 -7.63
N TYR A 95 -12.32 -0.79 -6.47
CA TYR A 95 -13.08 0.44 -6.16
C TYR A 95 -12.24 1.71 -6.11
N ARG A 96 -10.90 1.59 -6.07
CA ARG A 96 -9.95 2.70 -6.15
C ARG A 96 -9.39 2.92 -7.57
N GLY A 97 -10.01 2.31 -8.59
CA GLY A 97 -9.65 2.49 -10.00
C GLY A 97 -8.56 1.55 -10.51
N TYR A 98 -8.15 0.54 -9.72
CA TYR A 98 -7.24 -0.49 -10.21
C TYR A 98 -8.01 -1.54 -11.01
N THR A 99 -7.50 -1.95 -12.17
CA THR A 99 -8.01 -3.15 -12.87
C THR A 99 -7.65 -4.40 -12.08
N ALA A 100 -8.41 -5.49 -12.26
CA ALA A 100 -8.10 -6.78 -11.63
C ALA A 100 -6.65 -7.24 -11.93
N SER A 101 -6.14 -6.98 -13.13
CA SER A 101 -4.77 -7.30 -13.53
C SER A 101 -3.71 -6.50 -12.74
N GLN A 102 -3.95 -5.20 -12.51
CA GLN A 102 -3.07 -4.35 -11.71
C GLN A 102 -3.06 -4.80 -10.26
N VAL A 103 -4.23 -5.13 -9.71
CA VAL A 103 -4.32 -5.64 -8.33
C VAL A 103 -3.50 -6.92 -8.16
N THR A 104 -3.68 -7.90 -9.07
CA THR A 104 -2.89 -9.14 -9.04
C THR A 104 -1.39 -8.85 -9.16
N SER A 105 -0.98 -7.91 -10.01
CA SER A 105 0.43 -7.51 -10.16
C SER A 105 1.00 -6.89 -8.88
N ILE A 106 0.25 -6.00 -8.22
CA ILE A 106 0.67 -5.35 -6.96
C ILE A 106 0.87 -6.40 -5.87
N LEU A 107 -0.10 -7.31 -5.71
CA LEU A 107 -0.05 -8.34 -4.67
C LEU A 107 1.04 -9.38 -4.94
N SER A 108 1.23 -9.76 -6.20
CA SER A 108 2.33 -10.66 -6.60
C SER A 108 3.69 -10.04 -6.30
N SER A 109 3.87 -8.74 -6.59
CA SER A 109 5.10 -8.02 -6.27
C SER A 109 5.37 -7.96 -4.76
N LEU A 110 4.35 -7.71 -3.94
CA LEU A 110 4.47 -7.74 -2.47
C LEU A 110 4.84 -9.13 -1.94
N GLU A 111 4.32 -10.19 -2.58
CA GLU A 111 4.65 -11.58 -2.25
C GLU A 111 6.08 -11.96 -2.67
N ASP A 112 6.52 -11.56 -3.87
CA ASP A 112 7.88 -11.76 -4.37
C ASP A 112 8.92 -11.03 -3.51
N LYS A 113 8.57 -9.83 -3.00
CA LYS A 113 9.37 -9.09 -2.01
C LYS A 113 9.32 -9.73 -0.62
N GLY A 114 8.49 -10.74 -0.40
CA GLY A 114 8.32 -11.46 0.87
C GLY A 114 7.69 -10.60 1.96
N ILE A 115 6.96 -9.55 1.60
CA ILE A 115 6.26 -8.65 2.53
C ILE A 115 4.95 -9.27 2.99
N ILE A 116 4.25 -9.91 2.06
CA ILE A 116 3.06 -10.71 2.32
C ILE A 116 3.28 -12.15 1.87
N LYS A 117 2.38 -13.04 2.26
CA LYS A 117 2.32 -14.42 1.77
C LYS A 117 0.87 -14.83 1.55
N HIS A 118 0.61 -15.57 0.49
CA HIS A 118 -0.68 -16.24 0.31
C HIS A 118 -0.84 -17.36 1.35
N VAL A 119 -1.99 -17.43 1.98
CA VAL A 119 -2.38 -18.50 2.91
C VAL A 119 -3.84 -18.87 2.70
N ASN A 120 -4.18 -20.14 2.95
CA ASN A 120 -5.57 -20.54 3.13
C ASN A 120 -5.87 -20.44 4.63
N ALA A 121 -6.85 -19.60 4.99
CA ALA A 121 -7.21 -19.37 6.38
C ALA A 121 -8.55 -20.05 6.69
N PRO A 122 -8.68 -20.68 7.87
CA PRO A 122 -9.93 -21.28 8.31
C PRO A 122 -11.05 -20.24 8.35
N THR A 123 -12.22 -20.62 7.84
CA THR A 123 -13.45 -19.84 7.86
C THR A 123 -14.66 -20.77 8.02
N TYR A 124 -15.83 -20.20 8.24
CA TYR A 124 -17.08 -20.96 8.37
C TYR A 124 -17.96 -20.69 7.15
N ASP A 125 -18.36 -21.75 6.45
CA ASP A 125 -19.36 -21.68 5.40
C ASP A 125 -20.75 -21.71 6.05
N SER A 126 -21.45 -20.57 5.99
CA SER A 126 -22.80 -20.44 6.55
C SER A 126 -23.88 -21.18 5.74
N LEU A 127 -23.64 -21.44 4.45
CA LEU A 127 -24.58 -22.15 3.58
C LEU A 127 -24.49 -23.65 3.83
N GLU A 128 -23.27 -24.18 3.89
CA GLU A 128 -23.02 -25.61 4.12
C GLU A 128 -22.85 -25.98 5.60
N LYS A 129 -22.88 -24.99 6.50
CA LYS A 129 -22.73 -25.12 7.96
C LYS A 129 -21.49 -25.90 8.40
N ARG A 130 -20.37 -25.70 7.71
CA ARG A 130 -19.11 -26.40 7.99
C ARG A 130 -17.91 -25.47 8.01
N GLU A 131 -16.85 -25.91 8.70
CA GLU A 131 -15.54 -25.28 8.57
C GLU A 131 -14.98 -25.53 7.16
N THR A 132 -14.41 -24.49 6.57
CA THR A 132 -13.75 -24.50 5.28
C THR A 132 -12.53 -23.59 5.32
N GLU A 133 -11.81 -23.46 4.21
CA GLU A 133 -10.70 -22.54 4.07
C GLU A 133 -10.98 -21.53 2.97
N ALA A 134 -10.52 -20.29 3.18
CA ALA A 134 -10.60 -19.23 2.17
C ALA A 134 -9.22 -18.60 1.92
N PRO A 135 -8.94 -18.13 0.69
CA PRO A 135 -7.67 -17.50 0.36
C PRO A 135 -7.52 -16.14 1.04
N ALA A 136 -6.35 -15.91 1.63
CA ALA A 136 -6.00 -14.70 2.36
C ALA A 136 -4.52 -14.33 2.18
N TYR A 137 -4.20 -13.05 2.43
CA TYR A 137 -2.83 -12.55 2.49
C TYR A 137 -2.43 -12.25 3.92
N LYS A 138 -1.33 -12.86 4.38
CA LYS A 138 -0.76 -12.60 5.71
C LYS A 138 0.51 -11.78 5.59
N ILE A 139 0.61 -10.70 6.37
CA ILE A 139 1.84 -9.91 6.49
C ILE A 139 2.92 -10.77 7.16
N THR A 140 4.12 -10.82 6.57
CA THR A 140 5.25 -11.58 7.12
C THR A 140 5.98 -10.78 8.21
N SER A 141 6.94 -11.41 8.90
CA SER A 141 7.83 -10.70 9.81
C SER A 141 8.62 -9.59 9.09
N ARG A 142 8.99 -9.82 7.82
CA ARG A 142 9.66 -8.83 6.96
C ARG A 142 8.74 -7.65 6.67
N GLY A 143 7.48 -7.91 6.32
CA GLY A 143 6.47 -6.86 6.09
C GLY A 143 6.18 -6.02 7.33
N THR A 144 6.03 -6.68 8.49
CA THR A 144 5.84 -5.98 9.77
C THR A 144 7.02 -5.08 10.11
N LYS A 145 8.26 -5.58 9.96
CA LYS A 145 9.47 -4.77 10.18
C LYS A 145 9.56 -3.59 9.21
N PHE A 146 9.27 -3.82 7.94
CA PHE A 146 9.23 -2.77 6.92
C PHE A 146 8.22 -1.67 7.30
N MET A 147 7.01 -2.04 7.75
CA MET A 147 6.00 -1.07 8.18
C MET A 147 6.42 -0.26 9.41
N GLN A 148 7.11 -0.88 10.37
CA GLN A 148 7.62 -0.19 11.54
C GLN A 148 8.70 0.84 11.17
N GLU A 149 9.65 0.43 10.32
CA GLU A 149 10.75 1.29 9.85
C GLU A 149 10.24 2.43 8.93
N ASN A 150 9.14 2.21 8.21
CA ASN A 150 8.58 3.16 7.22
C ASN A 150 7.22 3.73 7.64
N SER A 151 6.90 3.76 8.93
CA SER A 151 5.60 4.22 9.45
C SER A 151 5.18 5.60 8.95
N LYS A 152 6.15 6.52 8.74
CA LYS A 152 5.90 7.87 8.20
C LYS A 152 5.55 7.88 6.71
N ARG A 153 5.95 6.86 5.95
CA ARG A 153 5.65 6.71 4.51
C ARG A 153 4.34 5.95 4.28
N MET A 154 3.78 5.31 5.31
CA MET A 154 2.56 4.53 5.18
C MET A 154 1.36 5.46 4.97
N PRO A 155 0.57 5.25 3.90
CA PRO A 155 -0.63 6.03 3.70
C PRO A 155 -1.65 5.74 4.80
N SER A 156 -2.33 6.78 5.27
CA SER A 156 -3.50 6.61 6.12
C SER A 156 -4.65 6.08 5.28
N ILE A 157 -5.12 4.88 5.60
CA ILE A 157 -6.27 4.28 4.94
C ILE A 157 -7.53 4.77 5.64
N LYS A 158 -8.24 5.70 5.00
CA LYS A 158 -9.67 5.91 5.27
C LYS A 158 -10.47 4.96 4.39
N ASP A 159 -11.47 4.30 4.97
CA ASP A 159 -12.37 3.40 4.24
C ASP A 159 -13.09 4.15 3.13
N VAL A 160 -13.60 5.36 3.44
CA VAL A 160 -14.29 6.24 2.50
C VAL A 160 -14.07 7.70 2.90
N TYR A 161 -13.85 8.58 1.93
CA TYR A 161 -13.92 10.03 2.10
C TYR A 161 -15.34 10.48 1.81
N LYS A 162 -15.94 11.22 2.73
CA LYS A 162 -17.28 11.78 2.56
C LYS A 162 -17.19 13.27 2.32
N TYR A 163 -17.81 13.76 1.26
CA TYR A 163 -17.86 15.18 0.92
C TYR A 163 -19.30 15.66 0.84
N LEU A 164 -19.59 16.76 1.53
CA LEU A 164 -20.82 17.52 1.37
C LEU A 164 -20.54 18.72 0.47
N ILE A 165 -21.16 18.73 -0.71
CA ILE A 165 -21.03 19.81 -1.68
C ILE A 165 -22.34 20.58 -1.71
N ARG A 166 -22.28 21.87 -1.38
CA ARG A 166 -23.41 22.80 -1.47
C ARG A 166 -23.31 23.59 -2.76
N LEU A 167 -24.32 23.45 -3.62
CA LEU A 167 -24.41 24.11 -4.92
C LEU A 167 -25.66 24.98 -4.98
N TYR A 168 -25.56 26.08 -5.71
CA TYR A 168 -26.73 26.88 -6.05
C TYR A 168 -27.52 26.24 -7.20
N GLY A 169 -28.85 26.21 -7.08
CA GLY A 169 -29.78 25.75 -8.12
C GLY A 169 -30.64 24.56 -7.71
N THR A 170 -31.45 24.06 -8.64
CA THR A 170 -32.40 22.98 -8.37
C THR A 170 -31.72 21.61 -8.31
N ARG A 171 -32.44 20.59 -7.80
CA ARG A 171 -31.97 19.20 -7.83
C ARG A 171 -31.64 18.72 -9.24
N ASN A 172 -32.47 19.05 -10.23
CA ASN A 172 -32.28 18.61 -11.62
C ASN A 172 -31.03 19.25 -12.23
N ASP A 173 -30.79 20.52 -11.93
CA ASP A 173 -29.60 21.25 -12.39
C ASP A 173 -28.31 20.69 -11.80
N ASN A 174 -28.36 20.30 -10.51
CA ASN A 174 -27.21 19.80 -9.77
C ASN A 174 -26.94 18.31 -10.03
N GLN A 175 -27.91 17.58 -10.59
CA GLN A 175 -27.72 16.21 -11.07
C GLN A 175 -26.68 16.15 -12.19
N VAL A 176 -26.68 17.12 -13.12
CA VAL A 176 -25.70 17.18 -14.23
C VAL A 176 -24.27 17.29 -13.69
N VAL A 177 -24.04 18.11 -12.66
CA VAL A 177 -22.73 18.23 -12.02
C VAL A 177 -22.32 16.92 -11.35
N LEU A 178 -23.25 16.24 -10.68
CA LEU A 178 -22.98 14.94 -10.06
C LEU A 178 -22.58 13.88 -11.08
N ASP A 179 -23.29 13.82 -12.21
CA ASP A 179 -23.05 12.81 -13.24
C ASP A 179 -21.65 13.00 -13.85
N HIS A 180 -21.25 14.24 -14.14
CA HIS A 180 -19.90 14.52 -14.61
C HIS A 180 -18.81 14.35 -13.56
N ILE A 181 -19.10 14.57 -12.28
CA ILE A 181 -18.16 14.20 -11.21
C ILE A 181 -17.89 12.69 -11.22
N LYS A 182 -18.90 11.86 -11.48
CA LYS A 182 -18.73 10.38 -11.55
C LYS A 182 -17.98 9.94 -12.80
N GLU A 183 -18.23 10.59 -13.93
CA GLU A 183 -17.53 10.31 -15.18
C GLU A 183 -16.05 10.70 -15.10
N ASP A 184 -15.76 11.88 -14.56
CA ASP A 184 -14.38 12.40 -14.46
C ASP A 184 -13.57 11.74 -13.33
N LEU A 185 -14.25 11.24 -12.28
CA LEU A 185 -13.63 10.63 -11.10
C LEU A 185 -14.11 9.18 -10.92
N ASP A 186 -13.43 8.25 -11.60
CA ASP A 186 -13.68 6.80 -11.56
C ASP A 186 -13.66 6.17 -10.15
N PHE A 187 -12.99 6.81 -9.19
CA PHE A 187 -12.92 6.42 -7.78
C PHE A 187 -14.05 6.98 -6.90
N VAL A 188 -15.05 7.65 -7.49
CA VAL A 188 -16.27 8.14 -6.84
C VAL A 188 -17.44 7.21 -7.17
N GLN A 189 -17.80 6.31 -6.26
CA GLN A 189 -18.90 5.35 -6.49
C GLN A 189 -20.30 5.83 -6.06
N ALA A 190 -20.37 6.92 -5.29
CA ALA A 190 -21.59 7.62 -4.86
C ALA A 190 -22.71 6.77 -4.16
N GLN A 191 -23.01 7.12 -2.92
CA GLN A 191 -24.38 7.13 -2.41
C GLN A 191 -24.84 8.58 -2.27
N THR A 192 -25.68 9.08 -3.19
CA THR A 192 -26.21 10.43 -3.08
C THR A 192 -27.61 10.43 -2.48
N ARG A 193 -27.76 11.01 -1.29
CA ARG A 193 -29.02 11.62 -0.85
C ARG A 193 -28.94 13.10 -1.21
N PHE A 194 -29.82 13.57 -2.08
CA PHE A 194 -30.04 15.01 -2.23
C PHE A 194 -30.77 15.49 -0.98
N VAL A 195 -30.14 16.40 -0.24
CA VAL A 195 -30.81 17.11 0.86
C VAL A 195 -31.18 18.48 0.32
N THR A 196 -32.47 18.72 0.13
CA THR A 196 -32.97 20.08 -0.11
C THR A 196 -32.83 20.81 1.21
N GLU A 197 -31.98 21.82 1.28
CA GLU A 197 -31.86 22.66 2.47
C GLU A 197 -33.07 23.62 2.52
N ASP A 198 -33.36 24.22 3.67
CA ASP A 198 -34.51 25.13 3.86
C ASP A 198 -34.47 26.35 2.92
N ASN A 199 -33.30 26.63 2.33
CA ASN A 199 -33.11 27.60 1.27
C ASN A 199 -33.38 26.96 -0.11
N LYS A 200 -34.43 27.45 -0.80
CA LYS A 200 -34.86 26.97 -2.13
C LYS A 200 -33.78 27.09 -3.21
N ASP A 201 -32.77 27.91 -3.00
CA ASP A 201 -31.68 28.13 -3.94
C ASP A 201 -30.44 27.27 -3.66
N LEU A 202 -30.42 26.47 -2.59
CA LEU A 202 -29.29 25.64 -2.19
C LEU A 202 -29.64 24.14 -2.19
N CYS A 203 -28.79 23.37 -2.86
CA CYS A 203 -28.88 21.91 -2.90
C CYS A 203 -27.57 21.30 -2.39
N SER A 204 -27.71 20.29 -1.53
CA SER A 204 -26.57 19.54 -0.98
C SER A 204 -26.43 18.17 -1.65
N ILE A 205 -25.24 17.92 -2.19
CA ILE A 205 -24.81 16.64 -2.76
C ILE A 205 -23.85 15.98 -1.77
N CYS A 206 -24.17 14.76 -1.35
CA CYS A 206 -23.25 13.92 -0.60
C CYS A 206 -22.47 13.01 -1.56
N LEU A 207 -21.14 13.12 -1.58
CA LEU A 207 -20.25 12.24 -2.32
C LEU A 207 -19.48 11.33 -1.38
N PHE A 208 -19.26 10.11 -1.85
CA PHE A 208 -18.37 9.14 -1.24
C PHE A 208 -17.28 8.80 -2.25
N ALA A 209 -16.03 8.95 -1.84
CA ALA A 209 -14.86 8.74 -2.67
C ALA A 209 -13.86 7.83 -1.96
N TYR A 210 -13.18 6.97 -2.71
CA TYR A 210 -12.15 6.11 -2.15
C TYR A 210 -10.75 6.73 -2.20
N LYS A 211 -10.62 7.93 -2.77
CA LYS A 211 -9.42 8.78 -2.72
C LYS A 211 -9.84 10.21 -2.38
N PRO A 212 -8.93 11.02 -1.78
CA PRO A 212 -9.19 12.44 -1.60
C PRO A 212 -9.52 13.10 -2.94
N ILE A 213 -10.56 13.93 -2.99
CA ILE A 213 -10.88 14.74 -4.16
C ILE A 213 -10.23 16.12 -3.98
N ASP A 214 -9.55 16.62 -5.01
CA ASP A 214 -9.14 18.04 -5.05
C ASP A 214 -10.37 18.92 -5.31
N ASP A 215 -10.69 19.80 -4.36
CA ASP A 215 -11.76 20.80 -4.46
C ASP A 215 -11.73 21.60 -5.78
N LYS A 216 -10.54 21.82 -6.36
CA LYS A 216 -10.40 22.52 -7.64
C LYS A 216 -11.07 21.76 -8.78
N VAL A 217 -11.04 20.43 -8.75
CA VAL A 217 -11.69 19.60 -9.77
C VAL A 217 -13.20 19.74 -9.67
N ILE A 218 -13.76 19.63 -8.47
CA ILE A 218 -15.20 19.81 -8.24
C ILE A 218 -15.64 21.21 -8.68
N ARG A 219 -14.88 22.25 -8.31
CA ARG A 219 -15.16 23.64 -8.73
C ARG A 219 -15.06 23.85 -10.23
N ARG A 220 -14.10 23.19 -10.90
CA ARG A 220 -13.97 23.23 -12.35
C ARG A 220 -15.17 22.60 -13.04
N ILE A 221 -15.58 21.41 -12.61
CA ILE A 221 -16.75 20.70 -13.17
C ILE A 221 -17.99 21.55 -12.96
N ALA A 222 -18.25 22.05 -11.75
CA ALA A 222 -19.39 22.92 -11.49
C ALA A 222 -19.38 24.17 -12.39
N LYS A 223 -18.22 24.81 -12.58
CA LYS A 223 -18.09 25.99 -13.45
C LYS A 223 -18.41 25.68 -14.92
N ILE A 224 -17.95 24.55 -15.45
CA ILE A 224 -18.23 24.12 -16.84
C ILE A 224 -19.74 24.04 -17.07
N TYR A 225 -20.48 23.54 -16.08
CA TYR A 225 -21.93 23.38 -16.15
C TYR A 225 -22.71 24.56 -15.55
N GLY A 226 -22.08 25.74 -15.43
CA GLY A 226 -22.74 26.97 -15.01
C GLY A 226 -23.26 26.96 -13.57
N ARG A 227 -22.64 26.16 -12.69
CA ARG A 227 -23.00 26.04 -11.28
C ARG A 227 -21.99 26.71 -10.36
N GLN A 228 -22.52 27.37 -9.33
CA GLN A 228 -21.74 28.00 -8.30
C GLN A 228 -21.72 27.12 -7.06
N ILE A 229 -20.52 26.81 -6.58
CA ILE A 229 -20.31 26.07 -5.33
C ILE A 229 -20.29 27.06 -4.17
N TYR A 230 -21.23 26.90 -3.25
CA TYR A 230 -21.27 27.61 -1.98
C TYR A 230 -20.18 27.09 -1.03
N ALA A 231 -20.14 25.77 -0.82
CA ALA A 231 -19.18 25.13 0.08
C ALA A 231 -18.88 23.68 -0.34
N ILE A 232 -17.67 23.23 -0.03
CA ILE A 232 -17.27 21.83 -0.05
C ILE A 232 -16.75 21.54 1.35
N LYS A 233 -17.26 20.50 1.99
CA LYS A 233 -16.82 20.09 3.33
C LYS A 233 -16.55 18.59 3.33
N GLU A 234 -15.34 18.20 3.70
CA GLU A 234 -15.05 16.82 4.07
C GLU A 234 -15.71 16.52 5.43
N GLU A 235 -16.53 15.48 5.49
CA GLU A 235 -17.11 14.98 6.73
C GLU A 235 -16.20 13.91 7.35
N PRO A 236 -16.12 13.84 8.69
CA PRO A 236 -15.30 12.86 9.39
C PRO A 236 -15.77 11.41 9.19
#